data_AF-A0A925W9Y6-F1
#
_entry.id   AF-A0A925W9Y6-F1
#
_cell.length_a   1.000
_cell.length_b   1.000
_cell.length_c   1.000
_cell.angle_alpha   90.00
_cell.angle_beta   90.00
_cell.angle_gamma   90.00
#
_symmetry.space_group_name_H-M   'P 1'
#
loop_
_entity.id
_entity.type
_entity.pdbx_description
1 polymer ?
#
loop_
_entity_poly.entity_id
_entity_poly.type
_entity_poly.pdbx_seq_one_letter_code
_entity_poly.pdbx_strand_id
1 'polypeptide(L)'
;MDGARHDGVGRGNGGCVVVGTLDALDRRIVGALQVDGRLTWDRIAEVLDEPAGVVARRGQRLLGGGTVQVIGVPAPEAGTVVALHCGPG
;
A
#
# COMPACT_ATOMS: atom_id res chain seq x y z
N MET A 1 0.70 -18.55 -20.53
CA MET A 1 1.36 -19.55 -19.67
C MET A 1 1.96 -18.72 -18.54
N ASP A 2 1.46 -18.62 -17.31
CA ASP A 2 0.44 -19.30 -16.49
C ASP A 2 -0.36 -18.18 -15.75
N GLY A 3 -1.63 -18.28 -15.36
CA GLY A 3 -2.36 -19.45 -14.89
C GLY A 3 -2.52 -19.44 -13.36
N ALA A 4 -3.11 -18.40 -12.75
CA ALA A 4 -3.60 -18.50 -11.36
C ALA A 4 -4.76 -17.54 -11.09
N ARG A 5 -5.98 -18.10 -11.18
CA ARG A 5 -7.23 -17.54 -10.69
C ARG A 5 -7.23 -17.63 -9.17
N HIS A 6 -7.56 -16.53 -8.48
CA HIS A 6 -7.83 -16.56 -7.04
C HIS A 6 -9.20 -15.96 -6.77
N ASP A 7 -10.21 -16.82 -6.84
CA ASP A 7 -11.52 -16.61 -6.24
C ASP A 7 -11.44 -16.91 -4.73
N GLY A 8 -12.09 -16.09 -3.90
CA GLY A 8 -12.22 -16.35 -2.47
C GLY A 8 -12.73 -15.16 -1.66
N VAL A 9 -14.03 -14.83 -1.79
CA VAL A 9 -14.69 -13.82 -0.96
C VAL A 9 -15.26 -14.48 0.29
N GLY A 10 -14.74 -14.11 1.47
CA GLY A 10 -15.26 -14.49 2.78
C GLY A 10 -16.06 -13.33 3.39
N ARG A 11 -17.26 -13.62 3.91
CA ARG A 11 -18.18 -12.65 4.52
C ARG A 11 -17.85 -12.46 6.00
N GLY A 12 -17.75 -11.22 6.47
CA GLY A 12 -17.66 -10.89 7.90
C GLY A 12 -17.74 -9.38 8.17
N ASN A 13 -18.64 -8.97 9.06
CA ASN A 13 -18.87 -7.58 9.48
C ASN A 13 -18.56 -7.48 10.98
N GLY A 14 -17.83 -6.43 11.39
CA GLY A 14 -17.44 -6.14 12.77
C GLY A 14 -15.93 -6.02 12.96
N GLY A 15 -15.39 -4.80 12.81
CA GLY A 15 -14.11 -4.37 13.37
C GLY A 15 -12.91 -5.32 13.28
N CYS A 16 -12.53 -5.72 12.07
CA CYS A 16 -11.26 -6.40 11.78
C CYS A 16 -10.81 -5.92 10.40
N VAL A 17 -9.66 -5.24 10.33
CA VAL A 17 -9.08 -4.82 9.05
C VAL A 17 -8.66 -6.08 8.30
N VAL A 18 -9.49 -6.55 7.38
CA VAL A 18 -9.12 -7.58 6.41
C VAL A 18 -8.14 -6.93 5.45
N VAL A 19 -6.84 -7.19 5.64
CA VAL A 19 -5.83 -6.86 4.63
C VAL A 19 -6.11 -7.78 3.44
N GLY A 20 -6.91 -7.29 2.49
CA GLY A 20 -7.11 -7.97 1.21
C GLY A 20 -5.76 -8.29 0.62
N THR A 21 -5.56 -9.55 0.22
CA THR A 21 -4.28 -10.08 -0.25
C THR A 21 -3.67 -9.14 -1.27
N LEU A 22 -2.61 -8.43 -0.88
CA LEU A 22 -1.93 -7.46 -1.73
C LEU A 22 -1.39 -8.22 -2.94
N ASP A 23 -1.79 -7.87 -4.16
CA ASP A 23 -1.31 -8.57 -5.36
C ASP A 23 0.16 -8.23 -5.65
N ALA A 24 0.77 -8.96 -6.60
CA ALA A 24 2.20 -8.83 -6.86
C ALA A 24 2.61 -7.43 -7.35
N LEU A 25 1.74 -6.72 -8.08
CA LEU A 25 2.03 -5.36 -8.52
C LEU A 25 1.84 -4.37 -7.36
N ASP A 26 0.80 -4.53 -6.55
CA ASP A 26 0.58 -3.69 -5.38
C ASP A 26 1.76 -3.80 -4.39
N ARG A 27 2.31 -5.01 -4.17
CA ARG A 27 3.53 -5.19 -3.35
C ARG A 27 4.75 -4.49 -3.93
N ARG A 28 4.94 -4.52 -5.26
CA ARG A 28 6.05 -3.82 -5.92
C ARG A 28 5.91 -2.29 -5.79
N ILE A 29 4.68 -1.77 -5.93
CA ILE A 29 4.38 -0.35 -5.71
C ILE A 29 4.70 0.05 -4.25
N VAL A 30 4.30 -0.76 -3.27
CA VAL A 30 4.66 -0.53 -1.86
C VAL A 30 6.16 -0.53 -1.65
N GLY A 31 6.88 -1.48 -2.25
CA GLY A 31 8.33 -1.53 -2.16
C GLY A 31 9.00 -0.26 -2.70
N ALA A 32 8.52 0.28 -3.83
CA ALA A 32 9.03 1.54 -4.36
C ALA A 32 8.79 2.73 -3.40
N LEU A 33 7.59 2.80 -2.81
CA LEU A 33 7.24 3.83 -1.82
C LEU A 33 8.00 3.68 -0.49
N GLN A 34 8.39 2.47 -0.12
CA GLN A 34 9.23 2.22 1.06
C GLN A 34 10.66 2.72 0.86
N VAL A 35 11.19 2.62 -0.37
CA VAL A 35 12.51 3.16 -0.72
C VAL A 35 12.46 4.69 -0.74
N ASP A 36 11.49 5.27 -1.45
CA ASP A 36 11.24 6.70 -1.45
C ASP A 36 9.75 6.99 -1.64
N GLY A 37 9.09 7.35 -0.53
CA GLY A 37 7.67 7.65 -0.51
C GLY A 37 7.28 8.95 -1.22
N ARG A 38 8.26 9.71 -1.73
CA ARG A 38 8.04 10.97 -2.45
C ARG A 38 8.10 10.81 -3.97
N LEU A 39 8.38 9.60 -4.47
CA LEU A 39 8.44 9.34 -5.91
C LEU A 39 7.11 9.65 -6.59
N THR A 40 7.18 10.20 -7.79
CA THR A 40 6.01 10.38 -8.65
C THR A 40 5.55 9.02 -9.20
N TRP A 41 4.26 8.93 -9.56
CA TRP A 41 3.72 7.72 -10.17
C TRP A 41 4.42 7.35 -11.47
N ASP A 42 4.81 8.33 -12.28
CA ASP A 42 5.57 8.11 -13.51
C ASP A 42 6.94 7.48 -13.23
N ARG A 43 7.63 7.94 -12.19
CA ARG A 43 8.93 7.38 -11.82
C ARG A 43 8.81 5.97 -11.27
N ILE A 44 7.77 5.69 -10.47
CA ILE A 44 7.48 4.34 -10.00
C ILE A 44 7.16 3.43 -11.18
N ALA A 45 6.36 3.90 -12.14
CA ALA A 45 5.99 3.16 -13.34
C ALA A 45 7.20 2.79 -14.21
N GLU A 46 8.12 3.74 -14.40
CA GLU A 46 9.38 3.51 -15.11
C GLU A 46 10.24 2.44 -14.43
N VAL A 47 10.39 2.51 -13.10
CA VAL A 47 11.19 1.53 -12.33
C VAL A 47 10.56 0.14 -12.33
N LEU A 48 9.22 0.06 -12.33
CA LEU A 48 8.50 -1.21 -12.30
C LEU A 48 8.23 -1.81 -13.69
N ASP A 49 8.56 -1.08 -14.76
CA ASP A 49 8.22 -1.39 -16.16
C ASP A 49 6.71 -1.66 -16.34
N GLU A 50 5.89 -0.76 -15.79
CA GLU A 50 4.43 -0.88 -15.78
C GLU A 50 3.78 0.42 -16.28
N PRO A 51 2.55 0.40 -16.83
CA PRO A 51 1.89 1.61 -17.29
C PRO A 51 1.58 2.59 -16.14
N ALA A 52 1.95 3.87 -16.31
CA ALA A 52 1.76 4.91 -15.29
C ALA A 52 0.31 5.03 -14.79
N GLY A 53 -0.69 4.91 -15.68
CA GLY A 53 -2.10 4.93 -15.28
C GLY A 53 -2.52 3.73 -14.41
N VAL A 54 -1.92 2.56 -14.61
CA VAL A 54 -2.18 1.37 -13.79
C VAL A 54 -1.55 1.53 -12.41
N VAL A 55 -0.30 1.99 -12.35
CA VAL A 55 0.44 2.28 -11.13
C VAL A 55 -0.24 3.37 -10.31
N ALA A 56 -0.60 4.50 -10.92
CA ALA A 56 -1.26 5.61 -10.24
C ALA A 56 -2.61 5.18 -9.63
N ARG A 57 -3.46 4.50 -10.40
CA ARG A 57 -4.77 4.02 -9.91
C ARG A 57 -4.62 3.05 -8.73
N ARG A 58 -3.67 2.11 -8.83
CA ARG A 58 -3.42 1.13 -7.76
C ARG A 58 -2.80 1.78 -6.52
N GLY A 59 -1.80 2.63 -6.70
CA GLY A 59 -1.16 3.39 -5.63
C GLY A 59 -2.14 4.29 -4.89
N GLN A 60 -2.99 5.03 -5.61
CA GLN A 60 -4.05 5.85 -5.03
C GLN A 60 -5.06 5.01 -4.24
N ARG A 61 -5.41 3.81 -4.72
CA ARG A 61 -6.28 2.88 -3.98
C ARG A 61 -5.63 2.42 -2.68
N LEU A 62 -4.34 2.08 -2.70
CA LEU A 62 -3.58 1.66 -1.52
C LEU A 62 -3.50 2.76 -0.46
N LEU A 63 -3.24 4.00 -0.89
CA LEU A 63 -3.16 5.17 -0.01
C LEU A 63 -4.53 5.61 0.49
N GLY A 64 -5.51 5.76 -0.41
CA GLY A 64 -6.86 6.21 -0.08
C GLY A 64 -7.65 5.21 0.77
N GLY A 65 -7.34 3.91 0.63
CA GLY A 65 -7.93 2.85 1.46
C GLY A 65 -7.24 2.63 2.80
N GLY A 66 -6.18 3.38 3.11
CA GLY A 66 -5.40 3.23 4.35
C GLY A 66 -4.62 1.92 4.46
N THR A 67 -4.57 1.11 3.40
CA THR A 67 -3.75 -0.11 3.35
C THR A 67 -2.25 0.23 3.37
N VAL A 68 -1.90 1.38 2.81
CA VAL A 68 -0.56 1.96 2.83
C VAL A 68 -0.68 3.39 3.29
N GLN A 69 0.23 3.84 4.15
CA GLN A 69 0.35 5.23 4.55
C GLN A 69 1.80 5.67 4.40
N VAL A 70 2.00 6.87 3.86
CA VAL A 70 3.32 7.51 3.77
C VAL A 70 3.31 8.69 4.72
N ILE A 71 4.17 8.63 5.73
CA ILE A 71 4.30 9.68 6.75
C ILE A 71 5.73 10.22 6.76
N GLY A 72 5.85 11.55 6.80
CA GLY A 72 7.12 12.20 7.09
C GLY A 72 7.31 12.27 8.60
N VAL A 73 8.26 11.52 9.14
CA VAL A 73 8.63 11.64 10.55
C VAL A 73 9.93 12.46 10.63
N PRO A 74 9.95 13.62 11.30
CA PRO A 74 11.20 14.29 11.60
C PRO A 74 12.07 13.36 12.46
N ALA A 75 13.38 13.39 12.25
CA ALA A 75 14.29 12.59 13.06
C ALA A 75 14.14 12.99 14.54
N PRO A 76 13.76 12.07 15.44
CA PRO A 76 13.62 12.40 16.85
C PRO A 76 15.00 12.69 17.43
N GLU A 77 15.12 13.79 18.18
CA GLU A 77 16.31 14.14 18.95
C GLU A 77 16.58 13.13 20.08
N ALA A 78 15.51 12.52 20.61
CA ALA A 78 15.50 11.30 21.39
C ALA A 78 14.07 10.69 21.34
N GLY A 79 13.94 9.37 21.26
CA GLY A 79 12.64 8.67 21.32
C GLY A 79 12.38 7.71 20.16
N THR A 80 11.17 7.12 20.12
CA THR A 80 10.74 6.14 19.10
C THR A 80 9.36 6.50 18.56
N VAL A 81 9.14 6.27 17.27
CA VAL A 81 7.85 6.48 16.61
C VAL A 81 6.93 5.31 16.92
N VAL A 82 5.75 5.59 17.47
CA VAL A 82 4.69 4.62 17.70
C VAL A 82 3.44 5.06 16.93
N ALA A 83 2.93 4.20 16.05
CA ALA A 83 1.64 4.40 15.40
C ALA A 83 0.59 3.51 16.08
N LEU A 84 -0.47 4.12 16.62
CA LEU A 84 -1.59 3.42 17.24
C LEU A 84 -2.85 3.69 16.44
N HIS A 85 -3.56 2.62 16.09
CA HIS A 85 -4.91 2.70 15.54
C HIS A 85 -5.89 2.32 16.63
N CYS A 86 -6.68 3.28 17.11
CA CYS A 86 -7.78 3.01 18.03
C CYS A 86 -9.09 2.88 17.23
N GLY A 87 -9.84 1.81 17.47
CA GLY A 87 -11.23 1.69 17.03
C GLY A 87 -12.19 2.15 18.13
N PRO A 88 -13.43 2.55 17.81
CA PRO A 88 -14.41 2.85 18.83
C PRO A 88 -14.75 1.60 19.65
N GLY A 89 -14.73 1.75 20.97
CA GLY A 89 -15.39 0.87 21.94
C GLY A 89 -16.75 1.43 22.31
#